data_AF-A0A1M6NNB5-F1
#
_entry.id   AF-A0A1M6NNB5-F1
#
_cell.length_a   1.000
_cell.length_b   1.000
_cell.length_c   1.000
_cell.angle_alpha   90.00
_cell.angle_beta   90.00
_cell.angle_gamma   90.00
#
_symmetry.space_group_name_H-M   'P 1'
#
loop_
_entity.id
_entity.type
_entity.pdbx_description
1 polymer ?
#
loop_
_entity_poly.entity_id
_entity_poly.type
_entity_poly.pdbx_seq_one_letter_code
_entity_poly.pdbx_strand_id
1 'polypeptide(L)'
;MTKKHLTLLIGPAKYPEDDQRMVTMFLAEAGKKIICGSSTANMVSRLLPPEQRLDSVNDLLLVTDGTVILSEVLDIFMNQDQAEASPSPNDASILAAALTEATSISFLIGMAVNKSQRSLSLPAKPIVKSRFARELVEILKNMGKQVMVEYF
;
A
#
# COMPACT_ATOMS: atom_id res chain seq x y z
N MET A 1 -23.25 9.61 7.38
CA MET A 1 -22.13 8.65 7.46
C MET A 1 -20.83 9.39 7.23
N THR A 2 -19.92 9.40 8.19
CA THR A 2 -18.59 9.99 8.05
C THR A 2 -17.83 9.18 6.99
N LYS A 3 -17.37 9.81 5.90
CA LYS A 3 -16.57 9.12 4.87
C LYS A 3 -15.27 8.62 5.51
N LYS A 4 -15.02 7.32 5.44
CA LYS A 4 -13.77 6.71 5.91
C LYS A 4 -12.85 6.52 4.70
N HIS A 5 -11.86 7.40 4.58
CA HIS A 5 -10.86 7.34 3.52
C HIS A 5 -9.61 6.62 4.01
N LEU A 6 -9.01 5.84 3.10
CA LEU A 6 -7.75 5.13 3.32
C LEU A 6 -6.83 5.33 2.12
N THR A 7 -5.59 5.73 2.37
CA THR A 7 -4.56 5.88 1.33
C THR A 7 -3.47 4.83 1.52
N LEU A 8 -3.19 4.06 0.46
CA LEU A 8 -2.07 3.11 0.40
C LEU A 8 -0.97 3.67 -0.50
N LEU A 9 0.25 3.72 0.03
CA LEU A 9 1.46 4.05 -0.72
C LEU A 9 2.29 2.79 -0.95
N ILE A 10 2.48 2.38 -2.20
CA ILE A 10 3.08 1.09 -2.56
C ILE A 10 4.26 1.28 -3.51
N GLY A 11 5.48 1.19 -2.98
CA GLY A 11 6.71 1.26 -3.77
C GLY A 11 7.12 2.68 -4.16
N PRO A 12 8.41 2.92 -4.46
CA PRO A 12 8.87 4.18 -5.06
C PRO A 12 8.42 4.33 -6.52
N ALA A 13 8.36 5.57 -7.00
CA ALA A 13 7.99 5.89 -8.36
C ALA A 13 8.96 5.29 -9.38
N LYS A 14 8.50 5.08 -10.62
CA LYS A 14 9.35 4.62 -11.72
C LYS A 14 10.55 5.53 -11.92
N TYR A 15 10.29 6.83 -11.85
CA TYR A 15 11.27 7.89 -12.02
C TYR A 15 11.42 8.62 -10.68
N PRO A 16 12.63 8.71 -10.09
CA PRO A 16 12.84 9.31 -8.77
C PRO A 16 12.34 10.76 -8.63
N GLU A 17 12.26 11.51 -9.72
CA GLU A 17 11.67 12.86 -9.75
C GLU A 17 10.17 12.88 -9.39
N ASP A 18 9.45 11.79 -9.61
CA ASP A 18 8.04 11.65 -9.26
C ASP A 18 7.83 11.27 -7.79
N ASP A 19 8.86 10.81 -7.06
CA ASP A 19 8.76 10.45 -5.64
C ASP A 19 8.25 11.64 -4.80
N GLN A 20 8.71 12.86 -5.09
CA GLN A 20 8.30 14.05 -4.35
C GLN A 20 6.81 14.36 -4.54
N ARG A 21 6.32 14.23 -5.78
CA ARG A 21 4.90 14.42 -6.10
C ARG A 21 4.06 13.35 -5.40
N MET A 22 4.48 12.09 -5.50
CA MET A 22 3.82 10.94 -4.89
C MET A 22 3.69 11.08 -3.37
N VAL A 23 4.79 11.44 -2.68
CA VAL A 23 4.78 11.62 -1.21
C VAL A 23 3.96 12.85 -0.81
N THR A 24 4.02 13.94 -1.57
CA THR A 24 3.22 15.13 -1.30
C THR A 24 1.72 14.81 -1.37
N MET A 25 1.30 14.06 -2.39
CA MET A 25 -0.08 13.58 -2.50
C MET A 25 -0.47 12.68 -1.34
N PHE A 26 0.38 11.71 -0.97
CA PHE A 26 0.15 10.81 0.16
C PHE A 26 -0.04 11.56 1.49
N LEU A 27 0.79 12.57 1.76
CA LEU A 27 0.71 13.35 3.00
C LEU A 27 -0.51 14.28 3.04
N ALA A 28 -0.96 14.75 1.88
CA ALA A 28 -2.12 15.65 1.75
C ALA A 28 -3.47 14.92 1.83
N GLU A 29 -3.51 13.61 1.58
CA GLU A 29 -4.75 12.82 1.66
C GLU A 29 -5.32 12.78 3.08
N ALA A 30 -6.65 12.84 3.18
CA ALA A 30 -7.36 12.78 4.45
C ALA A 30 -7.61 11.33 4.88
N GLY A 31 -7.71 11.09 6.19
CA GLY A 31 -8.01 9.76 6.72
C GLY A 31 -6.77 8.88 6.85
N LYS A 32 -6.99 7.58 7.09
CA LYS A 32 -5.94 6.63 7.46
C LYS A 32 -4.95 6.45 6.33
N LYS A 33 -3.68 6.31 6.67
CA LYS A 33 -2.57 6.13 5.72
C LYS A 33 -1.81 4.86 6.04
N ILE A 34 -1.44 4.11 5.01
CA ILE A 34 -0.63 2.90 5.13
C ILE A 34 0.50 2.93 4.11
N ILE A 35 1.71 2.61 4.55
CA ILE A 35 2.89 2.48 3.69
C ILE A 35 3.21 1.00 3.49
N CYS A 36 3.32 0.59 2.23
CA CYS A 36 3.65 -0.79 1.86
C CYS A 36 5.10 -0.93 1.39
N GLY A 37 5.94 -1.46 2.27
CA GLY A 37 7.33 -1.82 1.99
C GLY A 37 8.37 -0.86 2.57
N SER A 38 9.48 -1.41 3.03
CA SER A 38 10.59 -0.68 3.65
C SER A 38 11.26 0.32 2.69
N SER A 39 11.36 0.00 1.40
CA SER A 39 11.86 0.96 0.38
C SER A 39 10.96 2.19 0.24
N THR A 40 9.64 1.99 0.36
CA THR A 40 8.64 3.05 0.32
C THR A 40 8.70 3.90 1.58
N ALA A 41 8.83 3.28 2.75
CA ALA A 41 9.02 3.97 4.02
C ALA A 41 10.30 4.83 3.99
N ASN A 42 11.41 4.28 3.49
CA ASN A 42 12.65 5.03 3.34
C ASN A 42 12.52 6.20 2.36
N MET A 43 11.75 6.05 1.28
CA MET A 43 11.44 7.15 0.36
C MET A 43 10.69 8.28 1.08
N VAL A 44 9.62 7.94 1.81
CA VAL A 44 8.85 8.94 2.58
C VAL A 44 9.74 9.64 3.60
N SER A 45 10.51 8.89 4.40
CA SER A 45 11.42 9.47 5.42
C SER A 45 12.41 10.49 4.85
N ARG A 46 12.93 10.26 3.63
CA ARG A 46 13.87 11.20 2.99
C ARG A 46 13.22 12.48 2.51
N LEU A 47 11.91 12.45 2.26
CA LEU A 47 11.13 13.55 1.70
C LEU A 47 10.33 14.30 2.78
N LEU A 48 10.34 13.81 4.02
CA LEU A 48 9.84 14.55 5.17
C LEU A 48 10.79 15.70 5.55
N PRO A 49 10.27 16.78 6.17
CA PRO A 49 11.09 17.80 6.79
C PRO A 49 12.11 17.20 7.78
N PRO A 50 13.32 17.78 7.94
CA PRO A 50 14.37 17.24 8.80
C PRO A 50 13.96 16.97 10.25
N GLU A 51 12.99 17.74 10.76
CA GLU A 51 12.47 17.64 12.13
C GLU A 51 11.36 16.59 12.26
N GLN A 52 10.82 16.11 11.14
CA GLN A 52 9.70 15.17 11.11
C GLN A 52 10.20 13.74 10.90
N ARG A 53 9.53 12.79 11.55
CA ARG A 53 9.80 11.36 11.46
C ARG A 53 8.55 10.65 10.95
N LEU A 54 8.70 9.41 10.48
CA LEU A 54 7.58 8.62 9.97
C LEU A 54 6.46 8.46 11.02
N ASP A 55 6.82 8.26 12.28
CA ASP A 55 5.89 8.12 13.41
C ASP A 55 5.11 9.40 13.74
N SER A 56 5.56 10.57 13.26
CA SER A 56 4.83 11.83 13.37
C SER A 56 4.06 12.21 12.10
N VAL A 57 3.91 11.29 11.14
CA VAL A 57 3.00 11.48 10.00
C VAL A 57 1.55 11.31 10.46
N ASN A 58 0.75 12.35 10.24
CA ASN A 58 -0.67 12.35 10.62
C ASN A 58 -1.43 11.20 9.95
N ASP A 59 -2.21 10.49 10.77
CA ASP A 59 -3.06 9.37 10.38
C ASP A 59 -2.30 8.16 9.78
N LEU A 60 -0.97 8.10 9.92
CA LEU A 60 -0.21 6.92 9.55
C LEU A 60 -0.54 5.77 10.51
N LEU A 61 -1.25 4.77 9.99
CA LEU A 61 -1.71 3.62 10.76
C LEU A 61 -0.65 2.51 10.81
N LEU A 62 0.00 2.23 9.67
CA LEU A 62 0.84 1.04 9.52
C LEU A 62 1.91 1.25 8.45
N VAL A 63 3.10 0.70 8.72
CA VAL A 63 4.16 0.49 7.75
C VAL A 63 4.43 -1.01 7.67
N THR A 64 4.33 -1.59 6.47
CA THR A 64 4.43 -3.05 6.27
C THR A 64 5.69 -3.44 5.48
N ASP A 65 6.03 -4.74 5.48
CA ASP A 65 7.10 -5.30 4.63
C ASP A 65 6.77 -5.33 3.12
N GLY A 66 5.55 -4.96 2.73
CA GLY A 66 5.15 -4.78 1.33
C GLY A 66 4.63 -6.06 0.69
N THR A 67 5.45 -6.78 -0.10
CA THR A 67 4.93 -7.87 -0.97
C THR A 67 4.26 -8.99 -0.19
N VAL A 68 4.89 -9.44 0.90
CA VAL A 68 4.40 -10.57 1.70
C VAL A 68 3.03 -10.23 2.28
N ILE A 69 2.92 -9.06 2.91
CA ILE A 69 1.67 -8.59 3.49
C ILE A 69 0.58 -8.38 2.43
N LEU A 70 0.91 -7.86 1.24
CA LEU A 70 -0.07 -7.75 0.15
C LEU A 70 -0.58 -9.11 -0.33
N SER A 71 0.28 -10.14 -0.38
CA SER A 71 -0.12 -11.51 -0.72
C SER A 71 -1.06 -12.09 0.34
N GLU A 72 -0.70 -11.97 1.62
CA GLU A 72 -1.52 -12.46 2.72
C GLU A 72 -2.89 -11.78 2.77
N VAL A 73 -2.96 -10.47 2.48
CA VAL A 73 -4.23 -9.75 2.39
C VAL A 73 -5.09 -10.24 1.24
N LEU A 74 -4.51 -10.55 0.07
CA LEU A 74 -5.25 -11.16 -1.03
C LEU A 74 -5.82 -12.52 -0.61
N ASP A 75 -5.02 -13.35 0.05
CA ASP A 75 -5.47 -14.66 0.53
C ASP A 75 -6.63 -14.52 1.52
N ILE A 76 -6.59 -13.52 2.42
CA ILE A 76 -7.69 -13.21 3.34
C ILE A 76 -8.97 -12.88 2.56
N PHE A 77 -8.90 -12.05 1.52
CA PHE A 77 -10.08 -11.66 0.75
C PHE A 77 -10.61 -12.77 -0.16
N MET A 78 -9.73 -13.61 -0.73
CA MET A 78 -10.13 -14.72 -1.61
C MET A 78 -10.74 -15.89 -0.85
N ASN A 79 -10.34 -16.11 0.41
CA ASN A 79 -10.77 -17.25 1.22
C ASN A 79 -11.71 -16.85 2.37
N GLN A 80 -12.40 -15.70 2.27
CA GLN A 80 -13.33 -15.24 3.32
C GLN A 80 -14.39 -16.28 3.71
N ASP A 81 -14.80 -17.15 2.78
CA ASP A 81 -15.79 -18.20 3.02
C ASP A 81 -15.25 -19.45 3.75
N GLN A 82 -13.92 -19.57 3.95
CA GLN A 82 -13.27 -20.76 4.52
C GLN A 82 -12.57 -20.51 5.87
N ALA A 83 -12.78 -19.35 6.50
CA ALA A 83 -12.02 -18.94 7.67
C ALA A 83 -12.44 -19.69 8.96
N GLU A 84 -11.89 -20.89 9.17
CA GLU A 84 -11.71 -21.44 10.52
C GLU A 84 -10.45 -20.81 11.16
N ALA A 85 -10.64 -20.18 12.32
CA ALA A 85 -9.65 -19.51 13.17
C ALA A 85 -9.06 -18.18 12.62
N SER A 86 -9.44 -17.09 13.29
CA SER A 86 -8.77 -15.79 13.16
C SER A 86 -7.28 -15.93 13.44
N PRO A 87 -6.39 -15.52 12.51
CA PRO A 87 -4.96 -15.44 12.82
C PRO A 87 -4.75 -14.44 13.96
N SER A 88 -3.68 -14.63 14.74
CA SER A 88 -3.18 -13.59 15.64
C SER A 88 -3.04 -12.25 14.91
N PRO A 89 -3.17 -11.08 15.59
CA PRO A 89 -3.03 -9.78 14.93
C PRO A 89 -1.67 -9.69 14.22
N ASN A 90 -1.70 -9.74 12.89
CA ASN A 90 -0.55 -9.48 12.03
C ASN A 90 -0.85 -8.27 11.14
N ASP A 91 0.19 -7.69 10.55
CA ASP A 91 0.07 -6.53 9.67
C ASP A 91 -0.96 -6.73 8.54
N ALA A 92 -1.08 -7.96 8.03
CA ALA A 92 -2.08 -8.32 7.03
C ALA A 92 -3.51 -8.19 7.55
N SER A 93 -3.80 -8.67 8.76
CA SER A 93 -5.13 -8.55 9.38
C SER A 93 -5.50 -7.09 9.65
N ILE A 94 -4.53 -6.26 10.08
CA ILE A 94 -4.74 -4.81 10.29
C ILE A 94 -5.04 -4.12 8.95
N LEU A 95 -4.27 -4.42 7.90
CA LEU A 95 -4.50 -3.88 6.57
C LEU A 95 -5.85 -4.33 5.99
N ALA A 96 -6.19 -5.62 6.10
CA ALA A 96 -7.48 -6.16 5.64
C ALA A 96 -8.67 -5.51 6.38
N ALA A 97 -8.56 -5.31 7.70
CA ALA A 97 -9.57 -4.61 8.48
C ALA A 97 -9.72 -3.14 8.05
N ALA A 98 -8.61 -2.42 7.85
CA ALA A 98 -8.63 -1.04 7.37
C ALA A 98 -9.28 -0.92 5.98
N LEU A 99 -8.95 -1.84 5.05
CA LEU A 99 -9.54 -1.90 3.72
C LEU A 99 -11.05 -2.21 3.78
N THR A 100 -11.46 -3.11 4.68
CA THR A 100 -12.88 -3.46 4.89
C THR A 100 -13.67 -2.28 5.47
N GLU A 101 -13.08 -1.53 6.41
CA GLU A 101 -13.71 -0.36 7.05
C GLU A 101 -13.84 0.86 6.12
N ALA A 102 -12.91 1.01 5.17
CA ALA A 102 -12.88 2.15 4.27
C ALA A 102 -14.05 2.16 3.26
N THR A 103 -14.63 3.34 3.04
CA THR A 103 -15.65 3.58 2.00
C THR A 103 -15.02 4.05 0.69
N SER A 104 -13.87 4.73 0.79
CA SER A 104 -13.08 5.22 -0.34
C SER A 104 -11.61 4.93 -0.11
N ILE A 105 -10.89 4.51 -1.14
CA ILE A 105 -9.50 4.07 -1.06
C ILE A 105 -8.69 4.68 -2.20
N SER A 106 -7.59 5.35 -1.87
CA SER A 106 -6.59 5.84 -2.83
C SER A 106 -5.38 4.91 -2.85
N PHE A 107 -5.06 4.34 -4.01
CA PHE A 107 -3.84 3.57 -4.24
C PHE A 107 -2.83 4.42 -5.00
N LEU A 108 -1.72 4.75 -4.36
CA LEU A 108 -0.56 5.40 -4.97
C LEU A 108 0.51 4.33 -5.21
N ILE A 109 0.66 3.88 -6.45
CA ILE A 109 1.46 2.70 -6.81
C ILE A 109 2.70 3.13 -7.60
N GLY A 110 3.86 2.95 -7.00
CA GLY A 110 5.15 3.17 -7.62
C GLY A 110 5.61 1.97 -8.47
N MET A 111 6.22 2.26 -9.62
CA MET A 111 6.67 1.29 -10.62
C MET A 111 8.19 1.18 -10.72
N ALA A 112 8.93 1.59 -9.67
CA ALA A 112 10.39 1.45 -9.61
C ALA A 112 10.85 0.00 -9.87
N VAL A 113 11.76 -0.17 -10.83
CA VAL A 113 12.43 -1.45 -11.06
C VAL A 113 13.67 -1.52 -10.17
N ASN A 114 13.83 -2.60 -9.41
CA ASN A 114 14.99 -2.75 -8.53
C ASN A 114 16.27 -3.00 -9.37
N LYS A 115 17.29 -2.14 -9.21
CA LYS A 115 18.55 -2.17 -10.00
C LYS A 115 19.33 -3.48 -9.83
N SER A 116 19.22 -4.17 -8.67
CA SER A 116 19.89 -5.46 -8.42
C SER A 116 19.31 -6.65 -9.22
N GLN A 117 18.31 -6.41 -10.07
CA GLN A 117 17.56 -7.45 -10.79
C GLN A 117 17.85 -7.54 -12.28
N ARG A 118 18.79 -6.77 -12.84
CA ARG A 118 19.15 -6.88 -14.27
C ARG A 118 19.73 -8.25 -14.67
N SER A 119 20.10 -9.11 -13.71
CA SER A 119 20.81 -10.38 -13.94
C SER A 119 20.01 -11.66 -13.68
N LEU A 120 18.76 -11.60 -13.21
CA LEU A 120 17.99 -12.81 -12.86
C LEU A 120 16.74 -12.95 -13.74
N SER A 121 16.71 -14.04 -14.52
CA SER A 121 15.64 -14.49 -15.42
C SER A 121 14.37 -14.97 -14.70
N LEU A 122 13.95 -14.27 -13.65
CA LEU A 122 12.71 -14.50 -12.92
C LEU A 122 11.79 -13.29 -13.12
N PRO A 123 10.45 -13.47 -13.16
CA PRO A 123 9.53 -12.35 -13.24
C PRO A 123 9.80 -11.39 -12.07
N ALA A 124 10.11 -10.13 -12.38
CA ALA A 124 10.71 -9.20 -11.44
C ALA A 124 9.79 -8.91 -10.23
N LYS A 125 10.35 -8.82 -9.01
CA LYS A 125 9.60 -8.49 -7.77
C LYS A 125 8.69 -7.23 -7.86
N PRO A 126 9.04 -6.15 -8.60
CA PRO A 126 8.14 -5.02 -8.85
C PRO A 126 6.87 -5.38 -9.62
N ILE A 127 6.98 -6.34 -10.56
CA ILE A 127 5.83 -6.85 -11.34
C ILE A 127 4.87 -7.59 -10.40
N VAL A 128 5.41 -8.33 -9.42
CA VAL A 128 4.60 -9.06 -8.43
C VAL A 128 3.85 -8.10 -7.48
N LYS A 129 4.52 -7.06 -6.94
CA LYS A 129 3.85 -6.07 -6.07
C LYS A 129 2.72 -5.32 -6.79
N SER A 130 3.00 -4.81 -7.98
CA SER A 130 2.01 -4.09 -8.78
C SER A 130 0.87 -4.99 -9.22
N ARG A 131 1.14 -6.27 -9.48
CA ARG A 131 0.11 -7.28 -9.72
C ARG A 131 -0.79 -7.48 -8.50
N PHE A 132 -0.24 -7.70 -7.31
CA PHE A 132 -1.05 -7.88 -6.10
C PHE A 132 -1.89 -6.65 -5.77
N ALA A 133 -1.33 -5.45 -5.92
CA ALA A 133 -2.08 -4.22 -5.74
C ALA A 133 -3.25 -4.11 -6.74
N ARG A 134 -3.07 -4.51 -8.00
CA ARG A 134 -4.15 -4.53 -9.00
C ARG A 134 -5.23 -5.56 -8.66
N GLU A 135 -4.86 -6.77 -8.26
CA GLU A 135 -5.83 -7.79 -7.86
C GLU A 135 -6.66 -7.30 -6.66
N LEU A 136 -6.02 -6.65 -5.69
CA LEU A 136 -6.70 -6.09 -4.53
C LEU A 136 -7.66 -4.96 -4.90
N VAL A 137 -7.26 -4.08 -5.82
CA VAL A 137 -8.11 -3.01 -6.37
C VAL A 137 -9.40 -3.61 -6.96
N GLU A 138 -9.29 -4.67 -7.76
CA GLU A 138 -10.45 -5.29 -8.40
C GLU A 138 -11.39 -5.95 -7.38
N ILE A 139 -10.83 -6.65 -6.39
CA ILE A 139 -11.62 -7.20 -5.26
C ILE A 139 -12.40 -6.07 -4.57
N LEU A 140 -11.74 -4.97 -4.20
CA LEU A 140 -12.37 -3.88 -3.46
C LEU A 140 -13.44 -3.14 -4.27
N LYS A 141 -13.23 -2.96 -5.57
CA LYS A 141 -14.27 -2.44 -6.47
C LYS A 141 -15.48 -3.37 -6.54
N ASN A 142 -15.26 -4.68 -6.63
CA ASN A 142 -16.35 -5.67 -6.64
C ASN A 142 -17.12 -5.70 -5.31
N MET A 143 -16.48 -5.34 -4.20
CA MET A 143 -17.13 -5.11 -2.90
C MET A 143 -17.90 -3.77 -2.81
N GLY A 144 -17.98 -2.99 -3.90
CA GLY A 144 -18.72 -1.73 -3.96
C GLY A 144 -17.99 -0.51 -3.37
N LYS A 145 -16.67 -0.60 -3.14
CA LYS A 145 -15.88 0.52 -2.60
C LYS A 145 -15.48 1.50 -3.70
N GLN A 146 -15.32 2.77 -3.33
CA GLN A 146 -14.79 3.79 -4.24
C GLN A 146 -13.26 3.70 -4.27
N VAL A 147 -12.69 3.18 -5.36
CA VAL A 147 -11.24 2.98 -5.46
C VAL A 147 -10.64 3.89 -6.54
N MET A 148 -9.72 4.76 -6.13
CA MET A 148 -8.88 5.57 -7.02
C MET A 148 -7.49 4.93 -7.09
N VAL A 149 -6.92 4.87 -8.29
CA VAL A 149 -5.56 4.32 -8.49
C VAL A 149 -4.76 5.31 -9.32
N GLU A 150 -3.58 5.65 -8.83
CA GLU A 150 -2.60 6.45 -9.55
C GLU A 150 -1.24 5.75 -9.56
N TYR A 151 -0.61 5.74 -10.74
CA TYR A 151 0.67 5.08 -10.98
C TYR A 151 1.78 6.13 -11.11
N PHE A 152 2.92 5.82 -10.50
CA PHE A 152 4.11 6.68 -10.44
C PHE A 152 5.35 5.90 -10.88
#